data_AF-A0A4R4WQB8-F1
#
_entry.id   AF-A0A4R4WQB8-F1
#
_cell.length_a   1.000
_cell.length_b   1.000
_cell.length_c   1.000
_cell.angle_alpha   90.00
_cell.angle_beta   90.00
_cell.angle_gamma   90.00
#
_symmetry.space_group_name_H-M   'P 1'
#
loop_
_entity.id
_entity.type
_entity.pdbx_description
1 polymer ?
#
loop_
_entity_poly.entity_id
_entity_poly.type
_entity_poly.pdbx_seq_one_letter_code
_entity_poly.pdbx_strand_id
1 'polypeptide(L)' 'MLRLDDPQLAAEHFVGLLLWIPLNKVMFWGGHDHYTEADLQRLSETAVTAFLRGYGPASADTA' A
#
# COMPACT_ATOMS: atom_id res chain seq x y z
N MET A 1 4.68 -1.63 -16.69
CA MET A 1 5.06 -2.98 -16.20
C MET A 1 5.68 -2.84 -14.83
N LEU A 2 5.39 -3.76 -13.91
CA LEU A 2 6.04 -3.82 -12.61
C LEU A 2 7.40 -4.54 -12.73
N ARG A 3 8.37 -4.13 -11.93
CA ARG A 3 9.68 -4.75 -11.78
C ARG A 3 9.73 -5.48 -10.44
N LEU A 4 9.45 -6.79 -10.47
CA LEU A 4 9.34 -7.61 -9.28
C LEU A 4 10.39 -8.73 -9.34
N ASP A 5 11.54 -8.52 -8.71
CA ASP A 5 12.58 -9.57 -8.63
C ASP A 5 12.10 -10.75 -7.76
N ASP A 6 11.32 -10.45 -6.71
CA ASP A 6 10.57 -11.41 -5.90
C ASP A 6 9.10 -10.96 -5.82
N PRO A 7 8.20 -11.56 -6.62
CA PRO A 7 6.78 -11.20 -6.63
C PRO A 7 6.06 -11.46 -5.30
N GLN A 8 6.48 -12.48 -4.54
CA GLN A 8 5.85 -12.83 -3.27
C GLN A 8 6.19 -11.78 -2.22
N LEU A 9 7.47 -11.43 -2.10
CA LEU A 9 7.91 -10.38 -1.19
C LEU A 9 7.30 -9.01 -1.55
N ALA A 10 7.18 -8.71 -2.85
CA ALA A 10 6.50 -7.49 -3.29
C ALA A 10 5.01 -7.47 -2.89
N ALA A 11 4.31 -8.60 -3.00
CA ALA A 11 2.93 -8.72 -2.54
C ALA A 11 2.81 -8.51 -1.02
N GLU A 12 3.72 -9.08 -0.23
CA GLU A 12 3.78 -8.88 1.23
C GLU A 12 4.00 -7.40 1.59
N HIS A 13 4.90 -6.71 0.88
CA HIS A 13 5.09 -5.27 1.06
C HIS A 13 3.83 -4.46 0.70
N PHE A 14 3.13 -4.83 -0.39
CA PHE A 14 1.90 -4.16 -0.78
C PHE A 14 0.79 -4.33 0.28
N VAL A 15 0.61 -5.55 0.79
CA VAL A 15 -0.32 -5.84 1.88
C VAL A 15 0.07 -5.07 3.15
N GLY A 16 1.38 -4.99 3.45
CA GLY A 16 1.89 -4.17 4.55
C GLY A 16 1.52 -2.70 4.42
N LEU A 17 1.73 -2.09 3.25
CA LEU A 17 1.36 -0.69 2.97
C LEU A 17 -0.15 -0.44 3.15
N LEU A 18 -0.99 -1.39 2.72
CA LEU A 18 -2.45 -1.27 2.83
C LEU A 18 -2.94 -1.46 4.27
N LEU A 19 -2.45 -2.48 4.95
CA LEU A 19 -3.11 -3.01 6.14
C LEU A 19 -2.41 -2.66 7.44
N TRP A 20 -1.12 -2.34 7.45
CA TRP A 20 -0.37 -2.15 8.69
C TRP A 20 -1.06 -1.17 9.65
N ILE A 21 -1.35 0.05 9.19
CA ILE A 21 -1.98 1.07 10.04
C ILE A 21 -3.44 0.71 10.39
N PRO A 22 -4.34 0.46 9.42
CA PRO A 22 -5.75 0.24 9.73
C PRO A 22 -6.01 -1.05 10.51
N LEU A 23 -5.27 -2.12 10.23
CA LEU A 23 -5.42 -3.38 10.96
C LEU A 23 -4.98 -3.23 12.42
N ASN A 24 -3.81 -2.63 12.66
CA ASN A 24 -3.35 -2.40 14.03
C ASN A 24 -4.32 -1.48 14.80
N LYS A 25 -4.87 -0.45 14.15
CA LYS A 25 -5.88 0.43 14.76
C LYS A 25 -7.10 -0.35 15.26
N VAL A 26 -7.65 -1.21 14.42
CA VAL A 26 -8.79 -2.08 14.78
C VAL A 26 -8.41 -3.05 15.90
N MET A 27 -7.23 -3.68 15.83
CA MET A 27 -6.78 -4.64 16.84
C MET A 27 -6.58 -4.00 18.22
N PHE A 28 -6.06 -2.76 18.29
CA PHE A 28 -5.75 -2.10 19.56
C PHE A 28 -6.89 -1.30 20.16
N TRP A 29 -7.75 -0.68 19.33
CA TRP A 29 -8.82 0.18 19.82
C TRP A 29 -10.20 -0.47 19.75
N GLY A 30 -10.36 -1.58 19.01
CA GLY A 30 -11.62 -2.30 18.87
C GLY A 30 -12.69 -1.51 18.11
N GLY A 31 -13.72 -2.18 17.59
CA GLY A 31 -14.79 -1.51 16.82
C GLY A 31 -14.44 -1.26 15.35
N HIS A 32 -15.47 -0.94 14.56
CA HIS A 32 -15.43 -0.93 13.09
C HIS A 32 -15.62 0.47 12.48
N ASP A 33 -15.87 1.49 13.30
CA ASP A 33 -16.19 2.86 12.86
C ASP A 33 -14.95 3.78 12.78
N HIS A 34 -13.76 3.20 12.71
CA HIS A 34 -12.49 3.95 12.74
C HIS A 34 -12.13 4.68 11.45
N TYR A 35 -12.80 4.32 10.35
CA TYR A 35 -12.53 4.80 9.01
C TYR A 35 -13.84 4.99 8.26
N THR A 36 -13.96 6.13 7.60
CA THR A 36 -14.98 6.32 6.57
C THR A 36 -14.53 5.67 5.26
N GLU A 37 -15.45 5.46 4.32
CA GLU A 37 -15.11 4.98 2.97
C GLU A 37 -14.09 5.91 2.27
N ALA A 38 -14.22 7.23 2.45
CA ALA A 38 -13.27 8.20 1.93
C ALA A 38 -11.86 8.05 2.53
N ASP A 39 -11.75 7.66 3.80
CA ASP A 39 -10.46 7.38 4.42
C ASP A 39 -9.82 6.12 3.86
N LEU A 40 -10.60 5.05 3.68
CA LEU A 40 -10.13 3.80 3.08
C LEU A 40 -9.68 4.02 1.63
N GLN A 41 -10.41 4.81 0.85
CA GLN A 41 -10.03 5.19 -0.51
C GLN A 41 -8.68 5.91 -0.52
N ARG A 42 -8.51 6.93 0.34
CA ARG A 42 -7.27 7.71 0.42
C ARG A 42 -6.07 6.84 0.82
N LEU A 43 -6.26 5.95 1.79
CA LEU A 43 -5.22 5.01 2.22
C LEU A 43 -4.82 4.08 1.08
N SER A 44 -5.79 3.56 0.34
CA SER A 44 -5.57 2.66 -0.79
C SER A 44 -4.82 3.35 -1.94
N GLU A 45 -5.24 4.55 -2.34
CA GLU A 45 -4.55 5.34 -3.38
C GLU A 45 -3.10 5.67 -3.00
N THR A 46 -2.87 5.99 -1.72
CA THR A 46 -1.54 6.30 -1.21
C THR A 46 -0.64 5.06 -1.21
N ALA A 47 -1.15 3.92 -0.76
CA ALA A 47 -0.43 2.64 -0.77
C ALA A 47 -0.08 2.20 -2.20
N VAL A 48 -1.03 2.29 -3.14
CA VAL A 48 -0.79 2.00 -4.56
C VAL A 48 0.26 2.94 -5.14
N THR A 49 0.17 4.25 -4.87
CA THR A 49 1.16 5.23 -5.34
C THR A 49 2.56 4.90 -4.81
N ALA A 50 2.70 4.58 -3.53
CA ALA A 50 3.97 4.20 -2.93
C ALA A 50 4.53 2.91 -3.54
N PHE A 51 3.68 1.90 -3.70
CA PHE A 51 4.05 0.63 -4.31
C PHE A 51 4.52 0.81 -5.76
N LEU A 52 3.78 1.57 -6.58
CA LEU A 52 4.15 1.84 -7.96
C LEU A 52 5.42 2.68 -8.08
N ARG A 53 5.75 3.53 -7.11
CA ARG A 53 7.04 4.25 -7.10
C ARG A 53 8.22 3.33 -6.78
N GLY A 54 8.03 2.34 -5.91
CA GLY A 54 9.08 1.38 -5.56
C GLY A 54 9.26 0.24 -6.57
N TYR A 55 8.16 -0.23 -7.14
CA TYR A 55 8.09 -1.42 -8.00
C TYR A 55 7.72 -1.11 -9.45
N GLY A 56 7.51 0.16 -9.78
CA GLY A 56 7.27 0.60 -11.15
C GLY A 56 8.51 0.44 -12.03
N PRO A 57 8.36 0.68 -13.35
CA PRO A 57 9.53 0.80 -14.20
C PRO A 57 10.40 1.94 -13.67
N ALA A 58 11.72 1.78 -13.69
CA ALA A 58 12.61 2.90 -13.42
C ALA A 58 12.23 3.99 -14.42
N SER A 59 11.90 5.19 -13.93
CA SER A 59 11.68 6.34 -14.79
C SER A 59 12.85 6.40 -15.75
N ALA A 60 12.58 6.23 -17.05
CA ALA A 60 13.62 6.28 -18.06
C ALA A 60 14.37 7.59 -17.85
N ASP A 61 15.64 7.47 -17.47
CA ASP A 61 16.56 8.58 -17.36
C ASP A 61 16.52 9.25 -18.74
N THR A 62 15.88 10.41 -18.82
CA THR A 62 15.76 11.15 -20.07
C THR A 62 17.08 11.88 -20.22
N ALA A 63 18.07 11.16 -20.76
CA ALA A 63 19.30 11.69 -21.31
C ALA A 63 19.14 11.90 -22.82
#